data_AF-A0A914N7U5-F1
#
_entry.id   AF-A0A914N7U5-F1
#
_cell.length_a   1.000
_cell.length_b   1.000
_cell.length_c   1.000
_cell.angle_alpha   90.00
_cell.angle_beta   90.00
_cell.angle_gamma   90.00
#
_symmetry.space_group_name_H-M   'P 1'
#
loop_
_entity.id
_entity.type
_entity.pdbx_description
1 polymer ?
#
loop_
_entity_poly.entity_id
_entity_poly.type
_entity_poly.pdbx_seq_one_letter_code
_entity_poly.pdbx_strand_id
1 'polypeptide(L)'
;MNTSGKRISNQAQQIILSCIEKSRVDPSSRVLNRMVHNRADFATFCVNLGEENWTRLAVQFRNYLTDVLSNLANTEKIRRFSMQFGAEQVARRPFGFKADFFAEMASSLTTECVFLDGAAHSPTDTFEAWAQLVELMFSAVRDGYYLFVRKLRRSNFSLGQNGCVIAKSSSKNEKQINYCDKSSKEEFKNCGGRQSVSLEI
;
A
#
# COMPACT_ATOMS: atom_id res chain seq x y z
N MET A 1 -10.29 13.58 19.00
CA MET A 1 -11.39 12.90 18.27
C MET A 1 -11.06 11.42 18.24
N ASN A 2 -11.79 10.61 19.00
CA ASN A 2 -11.61 9.16 19.07
C ASN A 2 -12.15 8.53 17.77
N THR A 3 -11.25 8.07 16.90
CA THR A 3 -11.60 7.17 15.80
C THR A 3 -11.76 5.76 16.36
N SER A 4 -12.87 5.52 17.07
CA SER A 4 -13.34 4.16 17.31
C SER A 4 -13.34 3.44 15.96
N GLY A 5 -12.53 2.37 15.85
CA GLY A 5 -12.18 1.75 14.56
C GLY A 5 -13.43 1.44 13.74
N LYS A 6 -13.67 2.25 12.70
CA LYS A 6 -14.81 2.11 11.80
C LYS A 6 -14.70 0.72 11.15
N ARG A 7 -15.60 -0.18 11.54
CA ARG A 7 -15.65 -1.54 11.01
C ARG A 7 -16.39 -1.53 9.69
N ILE A 8 -15.92 -2.33 8.74
CA ILE A 8 -16.64 -2.58 7.48
C ILE A 8 -17.83 -3.48 7.82
N SER A 9 -19.04 -3.09 7.46
CA SER A 9 -20.24 -3.87 7.77
C SER A 9 -20.19 -5.26 7.12
N ASN A 10 -20.81 -6.27 7.72
CA ASN A 10 -20.84 -7.63 7.14
C ASN A 10 -21.45 -7.64 5.73
N GLN A 11 -22.49 -6.83 5.50
CA GLN A 11 -23.08 -6.64 4.18
C GLN A 11 -22.08 -6.05 3.19
N ALA A 12 -21.34 -5.00 3.57
CA ALA A 12 -20.31 -4.42 2.72
C ALA A 12 -19.20 -5.43 2.38
N GLN A 13 -18.78 -6.25 3.35
CA GLN A 13 -17.80 -7.32 3.10
C GLN A 13 -18.31 -8.34 2.08
N GLN A 14 -19.57 -8.77 2.18
CA GLN A 14 -20.18 -9.70 1.23
C GLN A 14 -20.27 -9.13 -0.19
N ILE A 15 -20.69 -7.86 -0.32
CA ILE A 15 -20.75 -7.17 -1.62
C ILE A 15 -19.35 -7.08 -2.23
N ILE A 16 -18.36 -6.65 -1.46
CA ILE A 16 -16.97 -6.52 -1.93
C ILE A 16 -16.42 -7.87 -2.40
N LEU A 17 -16.60 -8.95 -1.61
CA LEU A 17 -16.14 -10.28 -1.98
C LEU A 17 -16.84 -10.79 -3.24
N SER A 18 -18.17 -10.66 -3.33
CA SER A 18 -18.91 -11.07 -4.53
C SER A 18 -18.50 -10.27 -5.76
N CYS A 19 -18.20 -8.98 -5.61
CA CYS A 19 -17.71 -8.13 -6.70
C CYS A 19 -16.37 -8.66 -7.24
N ILE A 20 -15.43 -8.99 -6.35
CA ILE A 20 -14.11 -9.48 -6.73
C ILE A 20 -14.16 -10.90 -7.31
N GLU A 21 -14.93 -11.81 -6.71
CA GLU A 21 -15.08 -13.19 -7.18
C GLU A 21 -15.64 -13.27 -8.61
N LYS A 22 -16.55 -12.36 -8.97
CA LYS A 22 -17.14 -12.28 -10.31
C LYS A 22 -16.26 -11.53 -11.30
N SER A 23 -15.31 -10.73 -10.81
CA SER A 23 -14.43 -9.94 -11.66
C SER A 23 -13.46 -10.86 -12.42
N ARG A 24 -13.46 -10.75 -13.76
CA ARG A 24 -12.49 -11.46 -14.63
C ARG A 24 -11.18 -10.70 -14.78
N VAL A 25 -11.08 -9.53 -14.18
CA VAL A 25 -10.00 -8.56 -14.38
C VAL A 25 -9.49 -8.09 -13.04
N ASP A 26 -8.17 -7.99 -12.91
CA ASP A 26 -7.51 -7.51 -11.70
C ASP A 26 -7.84 -6.02 -11.45
N PRO A 27 -8.51 -5.68 -10.33
CA PRO A 27 -8.86 -4.30 -10.00
C PRO A 27 -7.65 -3.39 -9.88
N SER A 28 -6.50 -3.91 -9.44
CA SER A 28 -5.30 -3.10 -9.21
C SER A 28 -4.80 -2.44 -10.50
N SER A 29 -4.80 -3.20 -11.60
CA SER A 29 -4.39 -2.74 -12.92
C SER A 29 -5.36 -1.69 -13.48
N ARG A 30 -6.67 -1.90 -13.32
CA ARG A 30 -7.70 -0.96 -13.79
C ARG A 30 -7.60 0.39 -13.08
N VAL A 31 -7.35 0.37 -11.76
CA VAL A 31 -7.17 1.59 -10.98
C VAL A 31 -5.95 2.38 -11.45
N LEU A 32 -4.79 1.72 -11.57
CA LEU A 32 -3.57 2.40 -12.00
C LEU A 32 -3.69 2.98 -13.42
N ASN A 33 -4.30 2.24 -14.35
CA ASN A 33 -4.56 2.74 -15.70
C ASN A 33 -5.52 3.94 -15.68
N ARG A 34 -6.60 3.87 -14.90
CA ARG A 34 -7.52 5.02 -14.72
C ARG A 34 -6.78 6.26 -14.22
N MET A 35 -5.90 6.11 -13.22
CA MET A 35 -5.14 7.24 -12.69
C MET A 35 -4.24 7.88 -13.77
N VAL A 36 -3.57 7.06 -14.59
CA VAL A 36 -2.74 7.54 -15.70
C VAL A 36 -3.58 8.35 -16.71
N HIS A 37 -4.78 7.88 -17.04
CA HIS A 37 -5.65 8.56 -17.99
C HIS A 37 -6.32 9.82 -17.43
N ASN A 38 -6.74 9.79 -16.16
CA ASN A 38 -7.51 10.88 -15.56
C ASN A 38 -6.64 12.03 -15.07
N ARG A 39 -5.36 11.77 -14.80
CA ARG A 39 -4.52 12.73 -14.07
C ARG A 39 -3.15 12.90 -14.72
N ALA A 40 -3.01 13.99 -15.48
CA ALA A 40 -1.80 14.28 -16.26
C ALA A 40 -0.51 14.35 -15.41
N ASP A 41 -0.54 14.92 -14.20
CA ASP A 41 0.65 14.95 -13.33
C ASP A 41 0.99 13.58 -12.74
N PHE A 42 0.03 12.66 -12.62
CA PHE A 42 0.29 11.25 -12.31
C PHE A 42 0.92 10.54 -13.51
N ALA A 43 0.44 10.79 -14.73
CA ALA A 43 1.04 10.26 -15.95
C ALA A 43 2.51 10.69 -16.09
N THR A 44 2.82 11.97 -15.87
CA THR A 44 4.20 12.48 -15.84
C THR A 44 5.03 11.80 -14.76
N PHE A 45 4.48 11.59 -13.56
CA PHE A 45 5.15 10.82 -12.52
C PHE A 45 5.49 9.39 -12.98
N CYS A 46 4.58 8.71 -13.68
CA CYS A 46 4.83 7.35 -14.18
C CYS A 46 5.96 7.32 -15.22
N VAL A 47 6.02 8.30 -16.11
CA VAL A 47 7.12 8.45 -17.08
C VAL A 47 8.45 8.64 -16.35
N ASN A 48 8.50 9.53 -15.36
CA ASN A 48 9.72 9.79 -14.58
C ASN A 48 10.17 8.58 -13.75
N LEU A 49 9.22 7.76 -13.30
CA LEU A 49 9.49 6.57 -12.50
C LEU A 49 10.23 5.49 -13.31
N GLY A 50 9.94 5.40 -14.61
CA GLY A 50 10.47 4.38 -15.51
C GLY A 50 9.78 3.02 -15.35
N GLU A 51 9.93 2.17 -16.37
CA GLU A 51 9.19 0.91 -16.51
C GLU A 51 9.43 -0.08 -15.36
N GLU A 52 10.68 -0.23 -14.92
CA GLU A 52 11.06 -1.16 -13.84
C GLU A 52 10.36 -0.78 -12.52
N ASN A 53 10.50 0.48 -12.10
CA ASN A 53 9.92 0.97 -10.86
C ASN A 53 8.40 1.09 -10.94
N TRP A 54 7.84 1.32 -12.13
CA TRP A 54 6.41 1.25 -12.40
C TRP A 54 5.88 -0.17 -12.21
N THR A 55 6.55 -1.17 -12.80
CA THR A 55 6.19 -2.58 -12.63
C THR A 55 6.21 -2.97 -11.16
N ARG A 56 7.24 -2.52 -10.43
CA ARG A 56 7.32 -2.72 -8.98
C ARG A 56 6.18 -2.03 -8.23
N LEU A 57 5.77 -0.83 -8.62
CA LEU A 57 4.61 -0.14 -8.04
C LEU A 57 3.31 -0.92 -8.29
N ALA A 58 3.11 -1.39 -9.52
CA ALA A 58 1.92 -2.15 -9.89
C ALA A 58 1.80 -3.46 -9.10
N VAL A 59 2.90 -4.21 -8.98
CA VAL A 59 2.95 -5.44 -8.16
C VAL A 59 2.71 -5.12 -6.69
N GLN A 60 3.33 -4.07 -6.16
CA GLN A 60 3.16 -3.65 -4.77
C GLN A 60 1.70 -3.28 -4.48
N PHE A 61 1.04 -2.53 -5.37
CA PHE A 61 -0.36 -2.14 -5.21
C PHE A 61 -1.30 -3.34 -5.30
N ARG A 62 -1.04 -4.26 -6.23
CA ARG A 62 -1.80 -5.52 -6.35
C ARG A 62 -1.71 -6.35 -5.07
N ASN A 63 -0.49 -6.60 -4.59
CA ASN A 63 -0.29 -7.40 -3.37
C ASN A 63 -0.97 -6.74 -2.16
N TYR A 64 -0.85 -5.42 -2.02
CA TYR A 64 -1.56 -4.66 -0.99
C TYR A 64 -3.08 -4.86 -1.06
N LEU A 65 -3.69 -4.75 -2.24
CA LEU A 65 -5.12 -5.00 -2.41
C LEU A 65 -5.50 -6.44 -2.06
N THR A 66 -4.71 -7.43 -2.50
CA THR A 66 -4.94 -8.84 -2.15
C THR A 66 -4.90 -9.06 -0.63
N ASP A 67 -3.93 -8.48 0.07
CA ASP A 67 -3.79 -8.59 1.52
C ASP A 67 -4.98 -7.95 2.25
N VAL A 68 -5.44 -6.79 1.77
CA VAL A 68 -6.64 -6.12 2.31
C VAL A 68 -7.90 -6.97 2.10
N LEU A 69 -8.14 -7.43 0.88
CA LEU A 69 -9.33 -8.20 0.50
C LEU A 69 -9.38 -9.55 1.24
N SER A 70 -8.24 -10.15 1.54
CA SER A 70 -8.15 -11.39 2.33
C SER A 70 -8.38 -11.17 3.83
N ASN A 71 -8.47 -9.92 4.29
CA ASN A 71 -8.57 -9.56 5.71
C ASN A 71 -9.68 -8.54 6.00
N LEU A 72 -10.76 -8.50 5.20
CA LEU A 72 -11.86 -7.51 5.33
C LEU A 72 -12.49 -7.43 6.74
N ALA A 73 -12.53 -8.55 7.47
CA ALA A 73 -13.05 -8.60 8.84
C ALA A 73 -12.07 -8.08 9.90
N ASN A 74 -10.77 -7.93 9.57
CA ASN A 74 -9.72 -7.53 10.49
C ASN A 74 -9.18 -6.13 10.16
N THR A 75 -9.90 -5.11 10.65
CA THR A 75 -9.58 -3.70 10.37
C THR A 75 -8.19 -3.28 10.85
N GLU A 76 -7.65 -3.87 11.92
CA GLU A 76 -6.30 -3.56 12.38
C GLU A 76 -5.22 -4.10 11.42
N LYS A 77 -5.42 -5.29 10.86
CA LYS A 77 -4.53 -5.80 9.78
C LYS A 77 -4.59 -4.90 8.55
N ILE A 78 -5.79 -4.54 8.09
CA ILE A 78 -5.98 -3.61 6.96
C ILE A 78 -5.22 -2.30 7.22
N ARG A 79 -5.37 -1.73 8.42
CA ARG A 79 -4.69 -0.50 8.82
C ARG A 79 -3.17 -0.64 8.75
N ARG A 80 -2.62 -1.77 9.22
CA ARG A 80 -1.17 -2.05 9.15
C ARG A 80 -0.65 -2.17 7.72
N PHE A 81 -1.32 -2.95 6.88
CA PHE A 81 -0.96 -3.06 5.45
C PHE A 81 -1.01 -1.70 4.76
N SER A 82 -2.07 -0.93 5.04
CA SER A 82 -2.27 0.42 4.49
C SER A 82 -1.15 1.37 4.92
N MET A 83 -0.81 1.39 6.21
CA MET A 83 0.29 2.23 6.72
C MET A 83 1.64 1.85 6.09
N GLN A 84 1.91 0.55 5.95
CA GLN A 84 3.12 0.07 5.31
C GLN A 84 3.18 0.51 3.84
N PHE A 85 2.12 0.26 3.08
CA PHE A 85 2.01 0.69 1.68
C PHE A 85 2.26 2.19 1.53
N GLY A 86 1.65 3.02 2.39
CA GLY A 86 1.86 4.47 2.40
C GLY A 86 3.29 4.89 2.73
N ALA A 87 3.93 4.24 3.71
CA ALA A 87 5.32 4.53 4.06
C ALA A 87 6.28 4.22 2.91
N GLU A 88 6.06 3.12 2.19
CA GLU A 88 6.89 2.69 1.06
C GLU A 88 6.81 3.67 -0.14
N GLN A 89 5.71 4.42 -0.29
CA GLN A 89 5.60 5.42 -1.35
C GLN A 89 6.49 6.65 -1.14
N VAL A 90 7.00 6.89 0.07
CA VAL A 90 7.87 8.04 0.35
C VAL A 90 9.16 8.00 -0.48
N ALA A 91 9.67 6.79 -0.76
CA ALA A 91 10.83 6.57 -1.64
C ALA A 91 10.62 7.10 -3.06
N ARG A 92 9.37 7.30 -3.49
CA ARG A 92 9.03 7.70 -4.86
C ARG A 92 8.94 9.21 -5.07
N ARG A 93 9.08 10.01 -4.01
CA ARG A 93 9.03 11.49 -4.07
C ARG A 93 10.05 12.10 -5.05
N PRO A 94 11.31 11.61 -5.17
CA PRO A 94 12.27 12.12 -6.15
C PRO A 94 11.78 12.01 -7.60
N PHE A 95 10.93 11.05 -7.91
CA PHE A 95 10.33 10.86 -9.23
C PHE A 95 9.07 11.73 -9.47
N GLY A 96 8.68 12.54 -8.47
CA GLY A 96 7.51 13.42 -8.56
C GLY A 96 6.26 12.88 -7.84
N PHE A 97 6.37 11.85 -7.01
CA PHE A 97 5.23 11.35 -6.23
C PHE A 97 4.66 12.43 -5.31
N LYS A 98 3.33 12.63 -5.36
CA LYS A 98 2.58 13.57 -4.51
C LYS A 98 1.60 12.80 -3.63
N ALA A 99 1.40 13.27 -2.39
CA ALA A 99 0.44 12.65 -1.48
C ALA A 99 -1.01 12.73 -2.01
N ASP A 100 -1.32 13.71 -2.84
CA ASP A 100 -2.63 13.85 -3.49
C ASP A 100 -2.96 12.70 -4.44
N PHE A 101 -1.96 11.93 -4.89
CA PHE A 101 -2.20 10.72 -5.69
C PHE A 101 -2.95 9.65 -4.89
N PHE A 102 -2.88 9.67 -3.56
CA PHE A 102 -3.69 8.76 -2.74
C PHE A 102 -5.19 9.07 -2.81
N ALA A 103 -5.57 10.35 -2.90
CA ALA A 103 -6.98 10.71 -3.06
C ALA A 103 -7.50 10.26 -4.44
N GLU A 104 -6.69 10.42 -5.48
CA GLU A 104 -7.02 9.96 -6.83
C GLU A 104 -7.11 8.43 -6.91
N MET A 105 -6.19 7.72 -6.25
CA MET A 105 -6.19 6.26 -6.17
C MET A 105 -7.43 5.73 -5.45
N ALA A 106 -7.84 6.39 -4.36
CA ALA A 106 -9.06 6.07 -3.64
C ALA A 106 -10.32 6.23 -4.51
N SER A 107 -10.45 7.37 -5.19
CA SER A 107 -11.57 7.66 -6.11
C SER A 107 -11.63 6.67 -7.27
N SER A 108 -10.46 6.39 -7.86
CA SER A 108 -10.31 5.44 -8.95
C SER A 108 -10.67 4.01 -8.51
N LEU A 109 -10.27 3.60 -7.31
CA LEU A 109 -10.61 2.28 -6.75
C LEU A 109 -12.12 2.12 -6.56
N THR A 110 -12.78 3.05 -5.88
CA THR A 110 -14.24 2.98 -5.69
C THR A 110 -14.95 2.92 -7.03
N THR A 111 -14.54 3.75 -7.99
CA THR A 111 -15.18 3.84 -9.32
C THR A 111 -14.99 2.56 -10.13
N GLU A 112 -13.76 2.06 -10.24
CA GLU A 112 -13.47 0.83 -11.00
C GLU A 112 -14.17 -0.38 -10.39
N CYS A 113 -14.24 -0.47 -9.06
CA CYS A 113 -14.92 -1.57 -8.40
C CYS A 113 -16.45 -1.53 -8.57
N VAL A 114 -17.08 -0.34 -8.64
CA VAL A 114 -18.50 -0.24 -9.03
C VAL A 114 -18.72 -0.71 -10.46
N PHE A 115 -17.81 -0.39 -11.39
CA PHE A 115 -17.90 -0.90 -12.77
C PHE A 115 -17.64 -2.40 -12.87
N LEU A 116 -16.72 -2.93 -12.07
CA LEU A 116 -16.38 -4.36 -12.05
C LEU A 116 -17.49 -5.23 -11.48
N ASP A 117 -18.32 -4.69 -10.58
CA ASP A 117 -19.48 -5.40 -10.05
C ASP A 117 -20.48 -5.79 -11.16
N GLY A 118 -20.52 -5.04 -12.27
CA GLY A 118 -21.27 -5.44 -13.47
C GLY A 118 -22.77 -5.50 -13.23
N ALA A 119 -23.31 -4.64 -12.38
CA ALA A 119 -24.71 -4.62 -11.94
C ALA A 119 -25.16 -5.92 -11.23
N ALA A 120 -24.24 -6.65 -10.59
CA ALA A 120 -24.59 -7.75 -9.70
C ALA A 120 -25.31 -7.26 -8.44
N HIS A 121 -25.01 -6.05 -8.00
CA HIS A 121 -25.69 -5.32 -6.94
C HIS A 121 -26.13 -3.93 -7.44
N SER A 122 -26.89 -3.21 -6.61
CA SER A 122 -27.22 -1.83 -6.94
C SER A 122 -25.93 -0.97 -6.95
N PRO A 123 -25.79 0.00 -7.88
CA PRO A 123 -24.62 0.87 -7.91
C PRO A 123 -24.41 1.63 -6.59
N THR A 124 -25.49 2.02 -5.92
CA THR A 124 -25.46 2.70 -4.62
C THR A 124 -24.89 1.81 -3.53
N ASP A 125 -25.40 0.58 -3.37
CA ASP A 125 -24.92 -0.35 -2.34
C ASP A 125 -23.44 -0.73 -2.58
N THR A 126 -23.07 -0.93 -3.84
CA THR A 126 -21.69 -1.21 -4.23
C THR A 126 -20.78 -0.05 -3.89
N PHE A 127 -21.17 1.17 -4.25
CA PHE A 127 -20.43 2.38 -3.94
C PHE A 127 -20.24 2.55 -2.43
N GLU A 128 -21.31 2.39 -1.64
CA GLU A 128 -21.25 2.51 -0.18
C GLU A 128 -20.36 1.44 0.47
N ALA A 129 -20.42 0.20 -0.02
CA ALA A 129 -19.57 -0.88 0.46
C ALA A 129 -18.09 -0.59 0.23
N TRP A 130 -17.73 -0.19 -0.99
CA TRP A 130 -16.36 0.17 -1.34
C TRP A 130 -15.89 1.45 -0.64
N ALA A 131 -16.76 2.45 -0.48
CA ALA A 131 -16.44 3.69 0.23
C ALA A 131 -16.03 3.43 1.69
N GLN A 132 -16.71 2.51 2.40
CA GLN A 132 -16.32 2.12 3.77
C GLN A 132 -14.88 1.56 3.82
N LEU A 133 -14.55 0.65 2.90
CA LEU A 133 -13.22 0.04 2.83
C LEU A 133 -12.15 1.05 2.42
N VAL A 134 -12.42 1.84 1.39
CA VAL A 134 -11.49 2.85 0.84
C VAL A 134 -11.20 3.94 1.86
N GLU A 135 -12.19 4.39 2.63
CA GLU A 135 -12.00 5.36 3.71
C GLU A 135 -11.03 4.82 4.78
N LEU A 136 -11.23 3.57 5.22
CA LEU A 136 -10.35 2.89 6.17
C LEU A 136 -8.92 2.77 5.62
N MET A 137 -8.78 2.28 4.39
CA MET A 137 -7.50 2.11 3.70
C MET A 137 -6.74 3.42 3.58
N PHE A 138 -7.32 4.41 2.90
CA PHE A 138 -6.60 5.62 2.50
C PHE A 138 -6.45 6.66 3.61
N SER A 139 -7.22 6.55 4.70
CA SER A 139 -6.86 7.21 5.96
C SER A 139 -5.52 6.67 6.49
N ALA A 140 -5.40 5.35 6.62
CA ALA A 140 -4.20 4.70 7.14
C ALA A 140 -2.98 4.79 6.19
N VAL A 141 -3.18 4.78 4.87
CA VAL A 141 -2.12 5.04 3.88
C VAL A 141 -1.50 6.43 4.10
N ARG A 142 -2.33 7.46 4.26
CA ARG A 142 -1.85 8.83 4.53
C ARG A 142 -1.11 8.90 5.87
N ASP A 143 -1.63 8.25 6.90
CA ASP A 143 -0.96 8.18 8.21
C ASP A 143 0.44 7.54 8.09
N GLY A 144 0.56 6.41 7.40
CA GLY A 144 1.83 5.73 7.16
C GLY A 144 2.83 6.60 6.40
N TYR A 145 2.37 7.22 5.30
CA TYR A 145 3.17 8.15 4.50
C TYR A 145 3.72 9.31 5.35
N TYR A 146 2.84 10.04 6.05
CA TYR A 146 3.25 11.20 6.84
C TYR A 146 4.05 10.83 8.09
N LEU A 147 3.81 9.66 8.69
CA LEU A 147 4.65 9.15 9.78
C LEU A 147 6.08 8.93 9.29
N PHE A 148 6.26 8.28 8.14
CA PHE A 148 7.59 8.00 7.59
C PHE A 148 8.29 9.29 7.13
N VAL A 149 7.57 10.22 6.47
CA VAL A 149 8.11 11.55 6.13
C VAL A 149 8.61 12.29 7.37
N ARG A 150 7.88 12.26 8.49
CA ARG A 150 8.31 12.88 9.74
C ARG A 150 9.54 12.19 10.35
N LYS A 151 9.61 10.86 10.29
CA LYS A 151 10.80 10.10 10.72
C LYS A 151 12.02 10.53 9.91
N LEU A 152 11.89 10.65 8.60
CA LEU A 152 13.00 11.05 7.72
C LEU A 152 13.55 12.44 8.10
N ARG A 153 12.67 13.42 8.37
CA ARG A 153 13.10 14.77 8.79
C ARG A 153 13.82 14.82 10.14
N ARG A 154 13.44 13.94 11.08
CA ARG A 154 14.06 13.86 12.42
C ARG A 154 15.36 13.06 12.41
N SER A 155 15.50 12.19 11.43
CA SER A 155 16.66 11.36 11.23
C SER A 155 17.70 12.13 10.40
N ASN A 156 18.98 11.81 10.50
CA ASN A 156 20.01 12.40 9.64
C ASN A 156 19.87 11.97 8.18
N PHE A 157 18.76 11.41 7.73
CA PHE A 157 18.63 10.84 6.40
C PHE A 157 17.87 11.74 5.42
N SER A 158 18.24 11.69 4.15
CA SER A 158 17.61 12.38 3.02
C SER A 158 17.30 11.38 1.90
N LEU A 159 16.27 11.65 1.10
CA LEU A 159 16.01 10.86 -0.10
C LEU A 159 16.99 11.26 -1.21
N GLY A 160 17.73 10.29 -1.75
CA GLY A 160 18.53 10.43 -2.96
C GLY A 160 17.65 10.43 -4.21
N GLN A 161 18.23 10.88 -5.33
CA GLN A 161 17.51 11.02 -6.60
C GLN A 161 16.94 9.69 -7.13
N ASN A 162 17.53 8.55 -6.74
CA ASN A 162 17.08 7.21 -7.14
C ASN A 162 16.08 6.59 -6.16
N GLY A 163 15.54 7.35 -5.20
CA GLY A 163 14.64 6.85 -4.16
C GLY A 163 15.33 6.14 -2.98
N CYS A 164 16.66 6.05 -2.99
CA CYS A 164 17.46 5.52 -1.87
C CYS A 164 17.49 6.50 -0.68
N VAL A 165 17.61 5.99 0.55
CA VAL A 165 17.74 6.80 1.76
C VAL A 165 19.24 7.02 2.07
N ILE A 166 19.70 8.26 2.02
CA ILE A 166 21.10 8.70 2.21
C ILE A 166 21.28 9.27 3.61
N ALA A 167 22.26 8.80 4.39
CA ALA A 167 22.64 9.42 5.66
C ALA A 167 23.46 10.70 5.42
N LYS A 168 23.08 11.80 6.07
CA LYS A 168 23.89 13.01 6.24
C LYS A 168 24.97 12.71 7.26
N SER A 169 26.19 12.55 6.80
CA SER A 169 27.36 12.41 7.67
C SER A 169 27.64 13.74 8.38
N SER A 170 27.61 13.75 9.71
CA SER A 170 28.36 14.75 10.48
C SER A 170 29.79 14.22 10.61
N SER A 171 30.68 14.67 9.71
CA SER A 171 32.15 14.60 9.75
C SER A 171 32.85 13.30 10.27
N LYS A 172 33.63 12.68 9.35
CA LYS A 172 34.77 11.74 9.54
C LYS A 172 34.47 10.27 9.89
N ASN A 173 33.98 9.51 8.90
CA ASN A 173 34.62 8.29 8.37
C ASN A 173 33.63 7.59 7.44
N GLU A 174 34.02 7.49 6.17
CA GLU A 174 33.20 6.97 5.08
C GLU A 174 33.00 5.46 5.22
N LYS A 175 31.76 5.05 5.50
CA LYS A 175 31.23 3.75 5.07
C LYS A 175 29.89 4.01 4.40
N GLN A 176 29.87 3.94 3.06
CA GLN A 176 28.63 3.89 2.30
C GLN A 176 27.87 2.62 2.72
N ILE A 177 26.71 2.79 3.35
CA ILE A 177 25.78 1.69 3.59
C ILE A 177 24.64 1.86 2.59
N ASN A 178 24.67 1.06 1.52
CA ASN A 178 23.53 0.87 0.62
C ASN A 178 22.46 0.06 1.36
N TYR A 179 21.38 0.71 1.79
CA TYR A 179 20.19 0.00 2.25
C TYR A 179 19.15 -0.01 1.14
N CYS A 180 19.43 -0.80 0.10
CA CYS A 180 18.43 -1.20 -0.89
C CYS A 180 18.59 -2.69 -1.21
N ASP A 181 18.81 -3.54 -0.20
CA ASP A 181 18.61 -4.99 -0.38
C ASP A 181 18.51 -5.80 0.94
N LYS A 182 17.68 -5.36 1.89
CA LYS A 182 17.33 -6.19 3.06
C LYS A 182 15.86 -6.05 3.43
N SER A 183 15.00 -6.60 2.57
CA SER A 183 13.73 -7.17 3.01
C SER A 183 13.66 -8.59 2.47
N SER A 184 14.56 -9.43 2.97
CA SER A 184 14.47 -10.88 2.89
C SER A 184 15.42 -11.44 3.94
N LYS A 185 14.82 -12.00 4.99
CA LYS A 185 15.39 -12.83 6.08
C LYS A 185 15.93 -12.09 7.32
N GLU A 186 15.46 -12.63 8.45
CA GLU A 186 15.88 -12.45 9.85
C GLU A 186 15.30 -11.19 10.53
N GLU A 187 14.48 -11.25 11.60
CA GLU A 187 14.41 -12.20 12.72
C GLU A 187 12.96 -12.40 13.19
N PHE A 188 12.50 -13.65 13.17
CA PHE A 188 11.51 -14.16 14.14
C PHE A 188 12.18 -15.38 14.77
N LYS A 189 12.93 -15.18 15.85
CA LYS A 189 13.32 -16.25 16.78
C LYS A 189 13.71 -15.62 18.11
N ASN A 190 12.79 -15.64 19.07
CA ASN A 190 12.99 -16.46 20.26
C ASN A 190 11.80 -16.36 21.21
N CYS A 191 11.15 -17.50 21.44
CA CYS A 191 10.65 -17.89 22.76
C CYS A 191 10.66 -19.42 22.84
N GLY A 192 11.61 -19.96 23.62
CA GLY A 192 11.37 -21.12 24.49
C GLY A 192 11.50 -22.55 23.94
N GLY A 193 12.74 -23.07 23.93
CA GLY A 193 13.16 -24.12 24.87
C GLY A 193 12.83 -25.60 24.59
N ARG A 194 13.91 -26.38 24.37
CA ARG A 194 14.18 -27.83 24.68
C ARG A 194 13.22 -28.88 24.08
N GLN A 195 13.65 -30.04 23.58
CA GLN A 195 14.90 -30.80 23.69
C GLN A 195 14.99 -31.76 22.50
N SER A 196 16.22 -32.05 22.09
CA SER A 196 16.60 -33.05 21.09
C SER A 196 16.42 -34.46 21.64
N VAL A 197 15.88 -35.38 20.82
CA VAL A 197 16.33 -36.78 20.79
C VAL A 197 16.30 -37.26 19.33
N SER A 198 17.48 -37.56 18.79
CA SER A 198 17.68 -38.33 17.56
C SER A 198 17.32 -39.78 17.79
N LEU A 199 16.77 -40.46 16.78
CA LEU A 199 17.14 -41.84 16.50
C LEU A 199 16.94 -42.13 15.02
N GLU A 200 18.04 -42.54 14.38
CA GLU A 200 18.09 -43.10 13.03
C GLU A 200 17.45 -44.51 13.04
N ILE A 201 16.56 -44.77 12.08
CA ILE A 201 16.72 -45.64 10.88
C ILE A 201 15.48 -45.42 10.00
#